data_AF-A0A2S5LAY9-F1
#
_entry.id   AF-A0A2S5LAY9-F1
#
_cell.length_a   1.000
_cell.length_b   1.000
_cell.length_c   1.000
_cell.angle_alpha   90.00
_cell.angle_beta   90.00
_cell.angle_gamma   90.00
#
_symmetry.space_group_name_H-M   'P 1'
#
loop_
_entity.id
_entity.type
_entity.pdbx_description
1 polymer ?
#
loop_
_entity_poly.entity_id
_entity_poly.type
_entity_poly.pdbx_seq_one_letter_code
_entity_poly.pdbx_strand_id
1 'polypeptide(L)' 'SYLKYGVDFDGDGRRDLIRSTPDALASTANFLKGKGWRAGAGWNEGEPNFAVLLEWNQARVYVKTIALLATKLAGAQ' A
#
# COMPACT_ATOMS: atom_id res chain seq x y z
N SER A 1 -9.04 5.99 -9.77
CA SER A 1 -8.18 5.14 -8.92
C SER A 1 -8.63 3.68 -8.86
N TYR A 2 -9.92 3.37 -8.64
CA TYR A 2 -10.44 2.00 -8.50
C TYR A 2 -10.18 1.06 -9.71
N LEU A 3 -10.53 1.48 -10.92
CA LEU A 3 -10.43 0.62 -12.12
C LEU A 3 -8.99 0.40 -12.64
N LYS A 4 -8.05 1.28 -12.30
CA LYS A 4 -6.70 1.26 -12.89
C LYS A 4 -5.74 0.31 -12.17
N TYR A 5 -5.96 0.05 -10.89
CA TYR A 5 -5.03 -0.74 -10.07
C TYR A 5 -5.62 -2.02 -9.49
N GLY A 6 -6.92 -2.27 -9.68
CA GLY A 6 -7.54 -3.54 -9.28
C GLY A 6 -6.85 -4.74 -9.92
N VAL A 7 -6.43 -5.69 -9.08
CA VAL A 7 -5.84 -6.98 -9.42
C VAL A 7 -6.77 -8.07 -8.93
N ASP A 8 -7.12 -8.98 -9.81
CA ASP A 8 -7.73 -10.27 -9.48
C ASP A 8 -6.58 -11.18 -9.06
N PHE A 9 -6.43 -11.39 -7.76
CA PHE A 9 -5.30 -12.12 -7.19
C PHE A 9 -5.65 -13.55 -6.80
N ASP A 10 -6.91 -13.80 -6.45
CA ASP A 10 -7.39 -15.14 -6.14
C ASP A 10 -7.81 -15.95 -7.40
N GLY A 11 -7.91 -15.29 -8.56
CA GLY A 11 -8.10 -15.91 -9.86
C GLY A 11 -9.56 -16.28 -10.16
N ASP A 12 -10.52 -15.68 -9.44
CA ASP A 12 -11.95 -15.98 -9.58
C ASP A 12 -12.64 -15.22 -10.74
N GLY A 13 -11.87 -14.38 -11.46
CA GLY A 13 -12.34 -13.56 -12.58
C GLY A 13 -12.92 -12.22 -12.16
N ARG A 14 -12.86 -11.86 -10.86
CA ARG A 14 -13.38 -10.61 -10.29
C ARG A 14 -12.24 -9.83 -9.64
N ARG A 15 -12.47 -8.53 -9.45
CA ARG A 15 -11.56 -7.62 -8.73
C ARG A 15 -12.33 -7.07 -7.53
N ASP A 16 -12.56 -7.92 -6.53
CA ASP A 16 -13.41 -7.60 -5.39
C ASP A 16 -12.60 -6.99 -4.24
N LEU A 17 -12.39 -5.67 -4.32
CA LEU A 17 -11.68 -4.89 -3.29
C LEU A 17 -12.47 -4.73 -1.97
N ILE A 18 -13.70 -5.20 -1.90
CA ILE A 18 -14.57 -5.06 -0.73
C ILE A 18 -14.61 -6.35 0.07
N ARG A 19 -14.68 -7.51 -0.61
CA ARG A 19 -14.87 -8.82 0.03
C ARG A 19 -13.68 -9.76 -0.10
N SER A 20 -12.81 -9.56 -1.10
CA SER A 20 -11.58 -10.35 -1.25
C SER A 20 -10.41 -9.61 -0.61
N THR A 21 -9.94 -10.14 0.53
CA THR A 21 -8.70 -9.66 1.16
C THR A 21 -7.48 -9.82 0.24
N PRO A 22 -7.31 -10.96 -0.49
CA PRO A 22 -6.26 -11.09 -1.48
C PRO A 22 -6.26 -9.98 -2.54
N ASP A 23 -7.41 -9.69 -3.15
CA ASP A 23 -7.53 -8.64 -4.17
C ASP A 23 -7.24 -7.25 -3.61
N ALA A 24 -7.76 -6.95 -2.42
CA ALA A 24 -7.54 -5.66 -1.75
C ALA A 24 -6.05 -5.42 -1.48
N LEU A 25 -5.34 -6.43 -0.98
CA LEU A 25 -3.89 -6.35 -0.72
C LEU A 25 -3.09 -6.21 -2.01
N ALA A 26 -3.36 -7.06 -3.01
CA ALA A 26 -2.65 -7.04 -4.28
C ALA A 26 -2.84 -5.71 -5.03
N SER A 27 -4.06 -5.17 -4.99
CA SER A 27 -4.39 -3.90 -5.63
C SER A 27 -3.77 -2.71 -4.93
N THR A 28 -3.70 -2.75 -3.59
CA THR A 28 -2.97 -1.73 -2.81
C THR A 28 -1.49 -1.76 -3.15
N ALA A 29 -0.87 -2.94 -3.21
CA ALA A 29 0.53 -3.09 -3.61
C ALA A 29 0.79 -2.60 -5.05
N ASN A 30 -0.12 -2.92 -5.97
CA ASN A 30 -0.03 -2.46 -7.36
C ASN A 30 -0.14 -0.94 -7.49
N PHE A 31 -1.02 -0.30 -6.71
CA PHE A 31 -1.10 1.16 -6.64
C PHE A 31 0.23 1.77 -6.16
N LEU A 32 0.78 1.27 -5.05
CA LEU A 32 2.03 1.79 -4.48
C LEU A 32 3.20 1.61 -5.47
N LYS A 33 3.30 0.44 -6.10
CA LYS A 33 4.30 0.18 -7.14
C LYS A 33 4.18 1.16 -8.31
N GLY A 34 2.96 1.39 -8.81
CA GLY A 34 2.69 2.35 -9.89
C GLY A 34 3.00 3.80 -9.53
N LYS A 35 3.08 4.11 -8.23
CA LYS A 35 3.44 5.41 -7.68
C LYS A 35 4.92 5.55 -7.30
N GLY A 36 5.74 4.54 -7.60
CA GLY A 36 7.19 4.59 -7.43
C GLY A 36 7.70 3.95 -6.15
N TRP A 37 6.91 3.11 -5.48
CA TRP A 37 7.36 2.33 -4.33
C TRP A 37 8.61 1.50 -4.67
N ARG A 38 9.59 1.52 -3.76
CA ARG A 38 10.85 0.78 -3.86
C ARG A 38 10.87 -0.33 -2.82
N ALA A 39 10.83 -1.58 -3.28
CA ALA A 39 10.94 -2.74 -2.39
C ALA A 39 12.26 -2.71 -1.61
N GLY A 40 12.20 -2.99 -0.30
CA GLY A 40 13.35 -2.95 0.61
C GLY A 40 13.79 -1.55 1.06
N ALA A 41 13.23 -0.48 0.50
CA ALA A 41 13.49 0.88 0.97
C ALA A 41 12.60 1.23 2.19
N GLY A 42 13.12 2.14 3.03
CA GLY A 42 12.40 2.65 4.19
C GLY A 42 11.15 3.47 3.84
N TRP A 43 10.20 3.52 4.78
CA TRP A 43 8.89 4.16 4.69
C TRP A 43 8.60 5.20 5.79
N ASN A 44 9.56 5.50 6.68
CA ASN A 44 9.45 6.56 7.69
C ASN A 44 9.63 7.95 7.08
N GLU A 45 9.26 9.01 7.81
CA GLU A 45 9.41 10.38 7.31
C GLU A 45 10.87 10.69 6.93
N GLY A 46 11.07 11.14 5.69
CA GLY A 46 12.41 11.36 5.10
C GLY A 46 12.96 10.18 4.30
N GLU A 47 12.33 9.00 4.37
CA GLU A 47 12.74 7.81 3.62
C GLU A 47 12.03 7.70 2.25
N PRO A 48 12.60 6.93 1.29
CA PRO A 48 12.16 6.97 -0.11
C PRO A 48 10.67 6.66 -0.33
N ASN A 49 10.08 5.77 0.46
CA ASN A 49 8.70 5.36 0.26
C ASN A 49 7.68 6.26 0.98
N PHE A 50 8.11 7.18 1.85
CA PHE A 50 7.19 8.08 2.56
C PHE A 50 6.43 9.01 1.60
N ALA A 51 7.11 9.49 0.55
CA ALA A 51 6.49 10.31 -0.49
C ALA A 51 5.39 9.53 -1.25
N VAL A 52 5.58 8.23 -1.45
CA VAL A 52 4.60 7.36 -2.11
C VAL A 52 3.36 7.17 -1.23
N LEU A 53 3.53 7.10 0.09
CA LEU A 53 2.38 7.05 1.02
C LEU A 53 1.61 8.38 1.05
N LEU A 54 2.28 9.52 0.87
CA LEU A 54 1.61 10.81 0.74
C LEU A 54 0.75 10.91 -0.53
N GLU A 55 1.12 10.20 -1.61
CA GLU A 55 0.29 10.10 -2.82
C GLU A 55 -1.03 9.35 -2.59
N TRP A 56 -1.08 8.49 -1.56
CA TRP A 56 -2.31 7.82 -1.14
C TRP A 56 -3.19 8.73 -0.28
N ASN A 57 -2.57 9.42 0.69
CA ASN A 57 -3.25 10.39 1.53
C ASN A 57 -2.27 11.49 1.96
N GLN A 58 -2.59 12.74 1.63
CA GLN A 58 -1.70 13.88 1.87
C GLN A 58 -1.65 14.33 3.34
N ALA A 59 -2.45 13.75 4.23
CA ALA A 59 -2.37 14.04 5.66
C ALA A 59 -1.11 13.40 6.26
N ARG A 60 -0.10 14.23 6.56
CA ARG A 60 1.19 13.76 7.13
C ARG A 60 1.01 12.93 8.39
N VAL A 61 0.09 13.31 9.28
CA VAL A 61 -0.21 12.56 10.52
C VAL A 61 -0.74 11.16 10.20
N TYR A 62 -1.62 11.04 9.19
CA TYR A 62 -2.15 9.76 8.75
C TYR A 62 -1.05 8.84 8.20
N VAL A 63 -0.17 9.38 7.35
CA VAL A 63 0.96 8.62 6.79
C VAL A 63 1.96 8.19 7.87
N LYS A 64 2.23 9.03 8.87
CA LYS A 64 3.04 8.64 10.02
C LYS A 64 2.43 7.47 10.80
N THR A 65 1.11 7.43 10.94
CA THR A 65 0.42 6.30 11.57
C THR A 65 0.58 5.02 10.74
N ILE A 66 0.44 5.10 9.40
CA ILE A 66 0.70 3.96 8.52
C ILE A 66 2.14 3.47 8.68
N ALA A 67 3.13 4.37 8.63
CA ALA A 67 4.53 4.04 8.79
C ALA A 67 4.82 3.37 10.15
N LEU A 68 4.26 3.91 11.24
CA LEU A 68 4.40 3.34 12.58
C LEU A 68 3.80 1.93 12.66
N LEU A 69 2.61 1.72 12.11
CA LEU A 69 1.96 0.41 12.11
C LEU A 69 2.76 -0.60 11.26
N ALA A 70 3.25 -0.20 10.08
CA ALA A 70 4.09 -1.04 9.24
C ALA A 70 5.39 -1.44 9.95
N THR A 71 6.05 -0.51 10.63
CA THR A 71 7.24 -0.79 11.45
C THR A 71 6.94 -1.75 12.59
N LYS A 72 5.81 -1.58 13.29
CA LYS A 72 5.39 -2.51 14.34
C LYS A 72 5.11 -3.91 13.79
N LEU A 73 4.48 -4.03 12.62
CA LEU A 73 4.22 -5.32 11.97
C LEU A 73 5.51 -5.99 11.48
N ALA A 74 6.45 -5.22 10.96
CA ALA A 74 7.75 -5.73 10.50
C ALA A 74 8.68 -6.15 11.65
N GLY A 75 8.57 -5.48 12.82
CA GLY A 75 9.32 -5.81 14.03
C GLY A 75 8.60 -6.72 15.02
N ALA A 76 7.30 -6.98 14.82
CA ALA A 76 6.55 -7.98 15.59
C ALA A 76 6.84 -9.36 15.01
N GLN A 77 8.00 -9.88 15.35
CA GLN A 77 8.43 -11.25 15.12
C GLN A 77 9.19 -11.75 16.34
#